data_AF-A0AAV4DNA9-F1
#
_entry.id   AF-A0AAV4DNA9-F1
#
_cell.length_a   1.000
_cell.length_b   1.000
_cell.length_c   1.000
_cell.angle_alpha   90.00
_cell.angle_beta   90.00
_cell.angle_gamma   90.00
#
_symmetry.space_group_name_H-M   'P 1'
#
loop_
_entity.id
_entity.type
_entity.pdbx_description
1 polymer ?
#
loop_
_entity_poly.entity_id
_entity_poly.type
_entity_poly.pdbx_seq_one_letter_code
_entity_poly.pdbx_strand_id
1 'polypeptide(L)'
;MGSRSNGSPLISNHLFTALLRTVSVPGNFVVTSLGIFSNLANIIIFAKISPKDTMTTCSLALAVADLLYAIFSMPPLIANILIQSGIQVVNNVDLFSLTFIGFLHQKPLFHKISVIILTFMSCERSLCVIRPFLVKQIFTRQRIINILIVIFLGVTALFMPAMVSVKAVWRTPYNKTTPVMMIRVKPERAAFENVIHMSVGLPLIVASQVIIIVSSVLMASGLRRHQKFRQGASSMATKSENEMKKSTFENHHNKSAEQRAKSCNEEASVAVKPIKSGCSDGNAVTENVKSKLQEKSLAKAEIASTKEQRLIKTVLMLAILHIALNFPKFIYYAVYYLVPEFRLRKRYNNTYRLSGSITNLLNALDGMLNTFVYLSVNTKYKLLFKQVFCGQKAL
;
A
#
# COMPACT_ATOMS: atom_id res chain seq x y z
N MET A 1 -21.99 -18.93 -33.73
CA MET A 1 -22.35 -17.77 -34.56
C MET A 1 -23.25 -16.87 -33.72
N GLY A 2 -22.81 -15.65 -33.40
CA GLY A 2 -23.55 -14.72 -32.53
C GLY A 2 -24.31 -13.70 -33.37
N SER A 3 -25.62 -13.60 -33.15
CA SER A 3 -26.52 -12.58 -33.71
C SER A 3 -25.88 -11.18 -33.60
N ARG A 4 -25.74 -10.49 -34.74
CA ARG A 4 -25.40 -9.06 -34.78
C ARG A 4 -26.58 -8.31 -34.16
N SER A 5 -26.38 -7.70 -32.99
CA SER A 5 -27.41 -6.88 -32.35
C SER A 5 -27.72 -5.65 -33.23
N ASN A 6 -28.95 -5.51 -33.69
CA ASN A 6 -29.44 -4.40 -34.54
C ASN A 6 -29.57 -3.04 -33.82
N GLY A 7 -28.92 -2.84 -32.67
CA GLY A 7 -28.95 -1.58 -31.93
C GLY A 7 -27.71 -0.74 -32.18
N SER A 8 -27.86 0.57 -32.35
CA SER A 8 -26.74 1.51 -32.43
C SER A 8 -25.89 1.42 -31.14
N PRO A 9 -24.55 1.49 -31.27
CA PRO A 9 -23.66 1.44 -30.12
C PRO A 9 -23.76 2.75 -29.33
N LEU A 10 -23.66 2.67 -27.99
CA LEU A 10 -23.67 3.84 -27.11
C LEU A 10 -22.50 4.80 -27.44
N ILE A 11 -21.35 4.24 -27.83
CA ILE A 11 -20.18 4.98 -28.29
C ILE A 11 -19.94 4.62 -29.75
N SER A 12 -19.97 5.62 -30.64
CA SER A 12 -19.71 5.42 -32.07
C SER A 12 -18.32 4.84 -32.32
N ASN A 13 -18.15 4.10 -33.41
CA ASN A 13 -16.86 3.46 -33.73
C ASN A 13 -15.74 4.51 -33.93
N HIS A 14 -16.07 5.65 -34.53
CA HIS A 14 -15.12 6.75 -34.73
C HIS A 14 -14.66 7.35 -33.40
N LEU A 15 -15.59 7.67 -32.50
CA LEU A 15 -15.27 8.21 -31.19
C LEU A 15 -14.49 7.18 -30.35
N PHE A 16 -14.90 5.91 -30.37
CA PHE A 16 -14.19 4.84 -29.68
C PHE A 16 -12.74 4.72 -30.16
N THR A 17 -12.52 4.71 -31.48
CA THR A 17 -11.17 4.58 -32.05
C THR A 17 -10.31 5.78 -31.72
N ALA A 18 -10.87 6.99 -31.79
CA ALA A 18 -10.18 8.21 -31.39
C ALA A 18 -9.75 8.14 -29.91
N LEU A 19 -10.68 7.89 -28.99
CA LEU A 19 -10.40 7.81 -27.55
C LEU A 19 -9.39 6.71 -27.19
N LEU A 20 -9.46 5.56 -27.88
CA LEU A 20 -8.52 4.47 -27.64
C LEU A 20 -7.10 4.85 -28.07
N ARG A 21 -6.97 5.47 -29.25
CA ARG A 21 -5.69 5.83 -29.88
C ARG A 21 -5.02 7.03 -29.22
N THR A 22 -5.78 8.08 -28.89
CA THR A 22 -5.20 9.36 -28.43
C THR A 22 -5.07 9.45 -26.92
N VAL A 23 -5.96 8.81 -26.16
CA VAL A 23 -6.00 8.95 -24.70
C VAL A 23 -5.67 7.63 -24.01
N SER A 24 -6.43 6.58 -24.31
CA SER A 24 -6.44 5.38 -23.46
C SER A 24 -5.16 4.56 -23.56
N VAL A 25 -4.71 4.24 -24.78
CA VAL A 25 -3.49 3.44 -24.99
C VAL A 25 -2.23 4.20 -24.57
N PRO A 26 -2.01 5.46 -25.00
CA PRO A 26 -0.84 6.24 -24.56
C PRO A 26 -0.81 6.43 -23.04
N GLY A 27 -1.94 6.77 -22.42
CA GLY A 27 -2.02 6.93 -20.96
C GLY A 27 -1.70 5.64 -20.21
N ASN A 28 -2.23 4.49 -20.65
CA ASN A 28 -1.90 3.19 -20.07
C ASN A 28 -0.42 2.86 -20.24
N PHE A 29 0.16 3.14 -21.41
CA PHE A 29 1.58 2.89 -21.68
C PHE A 29 2.49 3.71 -20.75
N VAL A 30 2.22 5.01 -20.61
CA VAL A 30 3.00 5.90 -19.72
C VAL A 30 2.88 5.43 -18.26
N VAL A 31 1.66 5.23 -17.75
CA VAL A 31 1.47 4.82 -16.36
C VAL A 31 2.08 3.45 -16.08
N THR A 32 1.91 2.49 -16.98
CA THR A 32 2.50 1.15 -16.80
C THR A 32 4.02 1.23 -16.81
N SER A 33 4.62 2.10 -17.63
CA SER A 33 6.08 2.29 -17.68
C SER A 33 6.58 2.87 -16.36
N LEU A 34 5.94 3.93 -15.87
CA LEU A 34 6.22 4.49 -14.56
C LEU A 34 6.00 3.45 -13.45
N GLY A 35 5.00 2.58 -13.59
CA GLY A 35 4.73 1.45 -12.71
C GLY A 35 5.89 0.46 -12.62
N ILE A 36 6.55 0.16 -13.74
CA ILE A 36 7.76 -0.69 -13.76
C ILE A 36 8.90 -0.02 -12.99
N PHE A 37 9.23 1.23 -13.34
CA PHE A 37 10.35 1.94 -12.71
C PHE A 37 10.13 2.17 -11.21
N SER A 38 8.94 2.61 -10.82
CA SER A 38 8.56 2.89 -9.44
C SER A 38 8.61 1.63 -8.57
N ASN A 39 8.08 0.50 -9.05
CA ASN A 39 8.12 -0.75 -8.30
C ASN A 39 9.50 -1.42 -8.29
N LEU A 40 10.30 -1.26 -9.33
CA LEU A 40 11.71 -1.65 -9.30
C LEU A 40 12.48 -0.85 -8.23
N ALA A 41 12.26 0.47 -8.17
CA ALA A 41 12.83 1.31 -7.13
C ALA A 41 12.35 0.88 -5.73
N ASN A 42 11.06 0.59 -5.55
CA ASN A 42 10.50 0.10 -4.30
C ASN A 42 11.22 -1.19 -3.85
N ILE A 43 11.40 -2.16 -4.76
CA ILE A 43 12.10 -3.42 -4.46
C ILE A 43 13.54 -3.16 -4.00
N ILE A 44 14.30 -2.33 -4.74
CA ILE A 44 15.68 -2.00 -4.41
C ILE A 44 15.77 -1.38 -3.00
N ILE A 45 14.91 -0.41 -2.71
CA ILE A 45 14.92 0.29 -1.42
C ILE A 45 14.48 -0.63 -0.28
N PHE A 46 13.39 -1.38 -0.42
CA PHE A 46 12.94 -2.27 0.65
C PHE A 46 13.90 -3.44 0.89
N ALA A 47 14.56 -3.95 -0.16
CA ALA A 47 15.64 -4.92 0.00
C ALA A 47 16.82 -4.33 0.80
N LYS A 48 17.23 -3.09 0.50
CA LYS A 48 18.31 -2.39 1.23
C LYS A 48 17.93 -1.98 2.66
N ILE A 49 16.66 -1.64 2.92
CA ILE A 49 16.15 -1.41 4.29
C ILE A 49 16.37 -2.64 5.18
N SER A 50 16.51 -3.81 4.55
CA SER A 50 16.52 -5.16 5.11
C SER A 50 15.17 -5.48 5.73
N PRO A 51 14.44 -6.52 5.25
CA PRO A 51 13.11 -6.86 5.75
C PRO A 51 13.21 -7.48 7.15
N LYS A 52 13.51 -6.66 8.16
CA LYS A 52 13.61 -7.05 9.57
C LYS A 52 12.26 -7.06 10.26
N ASP A 53 11.31 -6.27 9.76
CA ASP A 53 9.93 -6.22 10.24
C ASP A 53 8.92 -6.68 9.20
N THR A 54 7.73 -7.02 9.69
CA THR A 54 6.60 -7.51 8.88
C THR A 54 6.21 -6.48 7.82
N MET A 55 6.20 -5.19 8.16
CA MET A 55 5.87 -4.10 7.24
C MET A 55 6.76 -4.10 6.00
N THR A 56 8.08 -4.05 6.19
CA THR A 56 9.02 -4.02 5.08
C THR A 56 8.89 -5.28 4.22
N THR A 57 8.62 -6.43 4.85
CA THR A 57 8.41 -7.71 4.16
C THR A 57 7.16 -7.67 3.27
N CYS A 58 6.02 -7.23 3.80
CA CYS A 58 4.77 -7.07 3.05
C CYS A 58 4.91 -6.02 1.94
N SER A 59 5.54 -4.87 2.21
CA SER A 59 5.76 -3.83 1.19
C SER A 59 6.67 -4.30 0.05
N LEU A 60 7.70 -5.12 0.36
CA LEU A 60 8.55 -5.72 -0.67
C LEU A 60 7.75 -6.69 -1.54
N ALA A 61 6.94 -7.56 -0.94
CA ALA A 61 6.10 -8.51 -1.67
C ALA A 61 5.03 -7.81 -2.51
N LEU A 62 4.44 -6.72 -1.99
CA LEU A 62 3.50 -5.87 -2.73
C LEU A 62 4.19 -5.25 -3.96
N ALA A 63 5.39 -4.70 -3.81
CA ALA A 63 6.16 -4.14 -4.92
C ALA A 63 6.53 -5.19 -5.99
N VAL A 64 6.81 -6.44 -5.58
CA VAL A 64 7.02 -7.56 -6.52
C VAL A 64 5.75 -7.86 -7.30
N ALA A 65 4.59 -7.96 -6.63
CA ALA A 65 3.31 -8.21 -7.29
C ALA A 65 2.94 -7.08 -8.27
N ASP A 66 3.12 -5.82 -7.86
CA ASP A 66 2.84 -4.65 -8.70
C ASP A 66 3.80 -4.55 -9.89
N LEU A 67 5.08 -4.88 -9.72
CA LEU A 67 6.05 -4.97 -10.83
C LEU A 67 5.65 -6.05 -11.84
N LEU A 68 5.28 -7.24 -11.36
CA LEU A 68 4.84 -8.33 -12.23
C LEU A 68 3.56 -7.96 -12.98
N TYR A 69 2.59 -7.31 -12.31
CA TYR A 69 1.42 -6.76 -12.99
C TYR A 69 1.82 -5.83 -14.13
N ALA A 70 2.74 -4.89 -13.89
CA ALA A 70 3.17 -3.92 -14.88
C ALA A 70 3.92 -4.58 -16.06
N ILE A 71 4.83 -5.52 -15.77
CA ILE A 71 5.57 -6.29 -16.79
C ILE A 71 4.60 -7.06 -17.68
N PHE A 72 3.65 -7.82 -17.11
CA PHE A 72 2.70 -8.61 -17.88
C PHE A 72 1.61 -7.77 -18.55
N SER A 73 1.49 -6.49 -18.19
CA SER A 73 0.60 -5.53 -18.86
C SER A 73 1.23 -4.89 -20.11
N MET A 74 2.56 -4.91 -20.25
CA MET A 74 3.25 -4.27 -21.38
C MET A 74 3.04 -4.95 -22.74
N PRO A 75 3.16 -6.28 -22.90
CA PRO A 75 3.02 -6.91 -24.22
C PRO A 75 1.67 -6.63 -24.89
N PRO A 76 0.52 -6.70 -24.20
CA PRO A 76 -0.77 -6.28 -24.77
C PRO A 76 -0.84 -4.80 -25.17
N LEU A 77 -0.16 -3.90 -24.45
CA LEU A 77 -0.12 -2.48 -24.80
C LEU A 77 0.70 -2.24 -26.07
N ILE A 78 1.89 -2.85 -26.15
CA ILE A 78 2.76 -2.78 -27.34
C ILE A 78 2.03 -3.35 -28.56
N ALA A 79 1.41 -4.51 -28.42
CA ALA A 79 0.63 -5.11 -29.51
C ALA A 79 -0.54 -4.22 -29.94
N ASN A 80 -1.23 -3.55 -29.00
CA ASN A 80 -2.30 -2.61 -29.35
C ASN A 80 -1.76 -1.43 -30.18
N ILE A 81 -0.61 -0.86 -29.82
CA ILE A 81 0.05 0.21 -30.58
C ILE A 81 0.41 -0.28 -32.00
N LEU A 82 1.05 -1.45 -32.11
CA LEU A 82 1.43 -2.02 -33.41
C LEU A 82 0.21 -2.29 -34.31
N ILE A 83 -0.85 -2.87 -33.74
CA ILE A 83 -2.11 -3.13 -34.45
C ILE A 83 -2.74 -1.82 -34.94
N GLN A 84 -2.72 -0.76 -34.14
CA GLN A 84 -3.23 0.56 -34.53
C GLN A 84 -2.37 1.22 -35.63
N SER A 85 -1.10 0.86 -35.73
CA SER A 85 -0.19 1.28 -36.81
C SER A 85 -0.30 0.40 -38.07
N GLY A 86 -1.23 -0.55 -38.12
CA GLY A 86 -1.46 -1.44 -39.26
C GLY A 86 -0.67 -2.75 -39.22
N ILE A 87 0.18 -2.95 -38.21
CA ILE A 87 0.98 -4.17 -38.05
C ILE A 87 0.17 -5.17 -37.21
N GLN A 88 -0.47 -6.13 -37.88
CA GLN A 88 -1.27 -7.16 -37.21
C GLN A 88 -0.51 -8.48 -36.99
N VAL A 89 0.51 -8.74 -37.80
CA VAL A 89 1.30 -9.98 -37.78
C VAL A 89 2.77 -9.63 -37.77
N VAL A 90 3.52 -10.26 -36.86
CA VAL A 90 4.98 -10.15 -36.74
C VAL A 90 5.55 -11.56 -36.76
N ASN A 91 6.51 -11.84 -37.65
CA ASN A 91 7.12 -13.18 -37.78
C ASN A 91 6.09 -14.31 -37.91
N ASN A 92 5.05 -14.11 -38.74
CA ASN A 92 3.92 -15.02 -38.89
C ASN A 92 3.11 -15.29 -37.61
N VAL A 93 3.24 -14.48 -36.57
CA VAL A 93 2.43 -14.57 -35.33
C VAL A 93 1.38 -13.45 -35.30
N ASP A 94 0.11 -13.83 -35.09
CA ASP A 94 -0.98 -12.88 -34.91
C ASP A 94 -0.88 -12.18 -33.55
N LEU A 95 -0.58 -10.87 -33.58
CA LEU A 95 -0.37 -10.06 -32.37
C LEU A 95 -1.62 -10.02 -31.50
N PHE A 96 -2.81 -9.98 -32.12
CA PHE A 96 -4.07 -9.93 -31.41
C PHE A 96 -4.28 -11.19 -30.56
N SER A 97 -4.16 -12.37 -31.18
CA SER A 97 -4.37 -13.64 -30.49
C SER A 97 -3.28 -13.87 -29.43
N LEU A 98 -2.02 -13.58 -29.74
CA LEU A 98 -0.94 -13.75 -28.77
C LEU A 98 -1.16 -12.91 -27.51
N THR A 99 -1.51 -11.64 -27.67
CA THR A 99 -1.53 -10.72 -26.53
C THR A 99 -2.88 -10.56 -25.85
N PHE A 100 -4.00 -10.63 -26.58
CA PHE A 100 -5.32 -10.50 -25.96
C PHE A 100 -5.89 -11.84 -25.48
N ILE A 101 -5.44 -12.96 -26.04
CA ILE A 101 -5.86 -14.31 -25.60
C ILE A 101 -4.75 -14.96 -24.78
N GLY A 102 -3.51 -14.94 -25.26
CA GLY A 102 -2.37 -15.55 -24.58
C GLY A 102 -2.00 -14.88 -23.25
N PHE A 103 -2.13 -13.55 -23.13
CA PHE A 103 -1.84 -12.79 -21.90
C PHE A 103 -3.08 -12.44 -21.06
N LEU A 104 -4.24 -13.04 -21.35
CA LEU A 104 -5.51 -12.65 -20.72
C LEU A 104 -5.49 -12.76 -19.18
N HIS A 105 -4.77 -13.74 -18.65
CA HIS A 105 -4.85 -14.16 -17.25
C HIS A 105 -3.63 -13.80 -16.41
N GLN A 106 -2.54 -13.37 -17.05
CA GLN A 106 -1.27 -13.05 -16.40
C GLN A 106 -1.37 -11.73 -15.63
N LYS A 107 -1.87 -10.65 -16.26
CA LYS A 107 -2.04 -9.38 -15.55
C LYS A 107 -3.07 -9.48 -14.39
N PRO A 108 -4.27 -10.09 -14.54
CA PRO A 108 -5.22 -10.12 -13.44
C PRO A 108 -4.69 -10.94 -12.26
N LEU A 109 -3.96 -12.04 -12.51
CA LEU A 109 -3.29 -12.83 -11.48
C LEU A 109 -2.47 -11.96 -10.52
N PHE A 110 -1.52 -11.18 -11.04
CA PHE A 110 -0.64 -10.36 -10.19
C PHE A 110 -1.38 -9.22 -9.50
N HIS A 111 -2.38 -8.62 -10.15
CA HIS A 111 -3.25 -7.65 -9.49
C HIS A 111 -4.01 -8.27 -8.30
N LYS A 112 -4.51 -9.51 -8.43
CA LYS A 112 -5.17 -10.20 -7.30
C LYS A 112 -4.22 -10.45 -6.15
N ILE A 113 -2.98 -10.83 -6.44
CA ILE A 113 -1.94 -11.00 -5.42
C ILE A 113 -1.71 -9.67 -4.69
N SER A 114 -1.55 -8.55 -5.39
CA SER A 114 -1.41 -7.21 -4.77
C SER A 114 -2.59 -6.86 -3.86
N VAL A 115 -3.82 -7.10 -4.31
CA VAL A 115 -5.05 -6.83 -3.53
C VAL A 115 -5.08 -7.66 -2.25
N ILE A 116 -4.77 -8.95 -2.32
CA ILE A 116 -4.75 -9.83 -1.14
C ILE A 116 -3.64 -9.39 -0.17
N ILE A 117 -2.44 -9.07 -0.65
CA ILE A 117 -1.33 -8.58 0.19
C ILE A 117 -1.70 -7.27 0.89
N LEU A 118 -2.31 -6.33 0.17
CA LEU A 118 -2.76 -5.06 0.76
C LEU A 118 -3.88 -5.25 1.78
N THR A 119 -4.82 -6.16 1.50
CA THR A 119 -5.89 -6.55 2.44
C THR A 119 -5.27 -7.09 3.73
N PHE A 120 -4.34 -8.03 3.59
CA PHE A 120 -3.62 -8.63 4.70
C PHE A 120 -2.84 -7.58 5.51
N MET A 121 -2.07 -6.72 4.83
CA MET A 121 -1.31 -5.64 5.44
C MET A 121 -2.22 -4.65 6.20
N SER A 122 -3.42 -4.38 5.69
CA SER A 122 -4.42 -3.52 6.34
C SER A 122 -4.99 -4.18 7.61
N CYS A 123 -5.32 -5.47 7.54
CA CYS A 123 -5.75 -6.26 8.70
C CYS A 123 -4.69 -6.27 9.79
N GLU A 124 -3.44 -6.62 9.46
CA GLU A 124 -2.30 -6.64 10.39
C GLU A 124 -2.21 -5.31 11.15
N ARG A 125 -2.25 -4.18 10.44
CA ARG A 125 -2.12 -2.84 11.05
C ARG A 125 -3.33 -2.44 11.89
N SER A 126 -4.54 -2.76 11.45
CA SER A 126 -5.74 -2.52 12.26
C SER A 126 -5.72 -3.33 13.55
N LEU A 127 -5.22 -4.57 13.51
CA LEU A 127 -5.00 -5.39 14.69
C LEU A 127 -3.88 -4.82 15.59
N CYS A 128 -2.83 -4.23 15.04
CA CYS A 128 -1.80 -3.54 15.84
C CYS A 128 -2.41 -2.41 16.68
N VAL A 129 -3.39 -1.72 16.11
CA VAL A 129 -4.11 -0.62 16.79
C VAL A 129 -5.00 -1.14 17.92
N ILE A 130 -5.69 -2.27 17.71
CA ILE A 130 -6.65 -2.80 18.70
C ILE A 130 -5.94 -3.64 19.78
N ARG A 131 -5.04 -4.54 19.37
CA ARG A 131 -4.36 -5.52 20.24
C ARG A 131 -2.86 -5.65 19.90
N PRO A 132 -2.03 -4.66 20.24
CA PRO A 132 -0.61 -4.64 19.88
C PRO A 132 0.19 -5.83 20.43
N PHE A 133 -0.15 -6.33 21.62
CA PHE A 133 0.54 -7.47 22.25
C PHE A 133 0.32 -8.78 21.49
N LEU A 134 -0.92 -9.07 21.08
CA LEU A 134 -1.23 -10.27 20.29
C LEU A 134 -0.55 -10.23 18.93
N VAL A 135 -0.50 -9.06 18.28
CA VAL A 135 0.14 -8.94 16.97
C VAL A 135 1.61 -9.31 17.03
N LYS A 136 2.34 -8.86 18.05
CA LYS A 136 3.77 -9.22 18.22
C LYS A 136 3.99 -10.73 18.40
N GLN A 137 3.01 -11.46 18.92
CA GLN A 137 3.07 -12.91 19.10
C GLN A 137 2.60 -13.69 17.85
N ILE A 138 1.59 -13.17 17.14
CA ILE A 138 0.96 -13.83 15.99
C ILE A 138 1.80 -13.59 14.72
N PHE A 139 2.10 -12.33 14.43
CA PHE A 139 2.72 -11.90 13.18
C PHE A 139 4.24 -11.83 13.33
N THR A 140 4.88 -13.00 13.31
CA THR A 140 6.34 -13.09 13.21
C THR A 140 6.79 -13.03 11.76
N ARG A 141 8.01 -12.55 11.52
CA ARG A 141 8.57 -12.41 10.16
C ARG A 141 8.48 -13.71 9.35
N GLN A 142 8.85 -14.85 9.93
CA GLN A 142 8.83 -16.13 9.20
C GLN A 142 7.41 -16.55 8.81
N ARG A 143 6.43 -16.33 9.70
CA ARG A 143 5.02 -16.60 9.38
C ARG A 143 4.52 -15.71 8.25
N ILE A 144 4.89 -14.43 8.25
CA ILE A 144 4.56 -13.51 7.14
C ILE A 144 5.15 -14.00 5.82
N ILE A 145 6.43 -14.38 5.79
CA ILE A 145 7.08 -14.90 4.58
C ILE A 145 6.33 -16.13 4.05
N ASN A 146 6.00 -17.07 4.94
CA ASN A 146 5.25 -18.28 4.57
C ASN A 146 3.84 -17.93 4.03
N ILE A 147 3.12 -17.01 4.68
CA ILE A 147 1.80 -16.53 4.21
C ILE A 147 1.92 -15.92 2.82
N LEU A 148 2.91 -15.06 2.58
CA LEU A 148 3.13 -14.42 1.29
C LEU A 148 3.43 -15.46 0.19
N ILE A 149 4.29 -16.45 0.48
CA ILE A 149 4.57 -17.56 -0.46
C ILE A 149 3.28 -18.32 -0.79
N VAL A 150 2.47 -18.64 0.21
CA VAL A 150 1.18 -19.32 0.02
C VAL A 150 0.22 -18.47 -0.84
N ILE A 151 0.17 -17.15 -0.64
CA ILE A 151 -0.64 -16.26 -1.50
C ILE A 151 -0.15 -16.32 -2.95
N PHE A 152 1.15 -16.18 -3.19
CA PHE A 152 1.72 -16.21 -4.54
C PHE A 152 1.45 -17.56 -5.23
N LEU A 153 1.76 -18.67 -4.56
CA LEU A 153 1.58 -20.01 -5.13
C LEU A 153 0.11 -20.38 -5.29
N GLY A 154 -0.72 -20.11 -4.28
CA GLY A 154 -2.14 -20.45 -4.28
C GLY A 154 -2.92 -19.72 -5.37
N VAL A 155 -2.73 -18.40 -5.51
CA VAL A 155 -3.41 -17.65 -6.58
C VAL A 155 -2.88 -18.08 -7.95
N THR A 156 -1.57 -18.31 -8.10
CA THR A 156 -1.00 -18.80 -9.37
C THR A 156 -1.58 -20.17 -9.76
N ALA A 157 -1.71 -21.09 -8.79
CA ALA A 157 -2.31 -22.40 -9.01
C ALA A 157 -3.76 -22.31 -9.48
N LEU A 158 -4.54 -21.35 -8.97
CA LEU A 158 -5.92 -21.12 -9.42
C LEU A 158 -6.01 -20.61 -10.87
N PHE A 159 -5.05 -19.80 -11.31
CA PHE A 159 -5.02 -19.26 -12.68
C PHE A 159 -4.38 -20.20 -13.70
N MET A 160 -3.51 -21.11 -13.27
CA MET A 160 -2.76 -22.05 -14.12
C MET A 160 -3.65 -22.82 -15.11
N PRO A 161 -4.77 -23.45 -14.70
CA PRO A 161 -5.63 -24.20 -15.62
C PRO A 161 -6.16 -23.35 -16.78
N ALA A 162 -6.58 -22.09 -16.52
CA ALA A 162 -7.05 -21.20 -17.57
C ALA A 162 -5.91 -20.75 -18.51
N MET A 163 -4.68 -20.59 -17.98
CA MET A 163 -3.50 -20.24 -18.76
C MET A 163 -3.08 -21.36 -19.73
N VAL A 164 -3.12 -22.63 -19.31
CA VAL A 164 -2.79 -23.78 -20.18
C VAL A 164 -3.95 -24.23 -21.10
N SER A 165 -5.13 -23.63 -20.92
CA SER A 165 -6.33 -23.87 -21.74
C SER A 165 -6.37 -23.04 -23.03
N VAL A 166 -5.19 -22.74 -23.57
CA VAL A 166 -5.00 -22.20 -24.92
C VAL A 166 -4.14 -23.14 -25.75
N LYS A 167 -4.25 -23.06 -27.08
CA LYS A 167 -3.39 -23.76 -28.03
C LYS A 167 -2.95 -22.83 -29.15
N ALA A 168 -1.69 -22.93 -29.55
CA ALA A 168 -1.20 -22.30 -30.77
C ALA A 168 -1.64 -23.14 -31.98
N VAL A 169 -2.21 -22.49 -32.99
CA VAL A 169 -2.69 -23.13 -34.22
C VAL A 169 -2.19 -22.33 -35.41
N TRP A 170 -1.57 -23.01 -36.37
CA TRP A 170 -1.22 -22.43 -37.66
C TRP A 170 -2.44 -22.44 -38.57
N ARG A 171 -2.81 -21.29 -39.11
CA ARG A 171 -3.90 -21.17 -40.08
C ARG A 171 -3.53 -20.16 -41.15
N THR A 172 -3.80 -20.48 -42.40
CA THR A 172 -3.67 -19.55 -43.52
C THR A 172 -4.95 -18.70 -43.61
N PRO A 173 -4.90 -17.39 -43.31
CA PRO A 173 -6.05 -16.51 -43.50
C PRO A 173 -6.44 -16.44 -44.99
N TYR A 174 -7.72 -16.21 -45.30
CA TYR A 174 -8.23 -16.15 -46.68
C TYR A 174 -7.44 -15.18 -47.60
N ASN A 175 -6.86 -14.11 -47.03
CA ASN A 175 -6.16 -13.08 -47.79
C ASN A 175 -4.63 -13.19 -47.71
N LYS A 176 -4.08 -14.33 -47.28
CA LYS A 176 -2.63 -14.53 -47.17
C LYS A 176 -2.23 -15.89 -47.74
N THR A 177 -1.07 -15.95 -48.36
CA THR A 177 -0.47 -17.19 -48.88
C THR A 177 0.33 -17.95 -47.82
N THR A 178 0.68 -17.30 -46.72
CA THR A 178 1.48 -17.89 -45.63
C THR A 178 0.63 -18.24 -44.40
N PRO A 179 0.93 -19.34 -43.70
CA PRO A 179 0.27 -19.68 -42.45
C PRO A 179 0.63 -18.69 -41.35
N VAL A 180 -0.36 -18.27 -40.58
CA VAL A 180 -0.21 -17.39 -39.42
C VAL A 180 -0.52 -18.19 -38.15
N MET A 181 0.36 -18.11 -37.16
CA MET A 181 0.14 -18.68 -35.82
C MET A 181 -0.86 -17.82 -35.05
N MET A 182 -1.92 -18.45 -34.57
CA MET A 182 -2.94 -17.82 -33.73
C MET A 182 -3.12 -18.62 -32.44
N ILE A 183 -3.37 -17.92 -31.34
CA ILE A 183 -3.75 -18.54 -30.07
C ILE A 183 -5.27 -18.77 -30.07
N ARG A 184 -5.70 -20.01 -29.83
CA ARG A 184 -7.09 -20.38 -29.67
C ARG A 184 -7.37 -20.93 -28.28
N VAL A 185 -8.57 -20.65 -27.80
CA VAL A 185 -9.10 -21.17 -26.54
C VAL A 185 -9.56 -22.63 -26.73
N LYS A 186 -9.25 -23.49 -25.76
CA LYS A 186 -9.81 -24.85 -25.69
C LYS A 186 -11.22 -24.84 -25.05
N PRO A 187 -12.13 -25.78 -25.37
CA PRO A 187 -13.49 -25.79 -24.84
C PRO A 187 -13.57 -25.79 -23.30
N GLU A 188 -12.63 -26.47 -22.65
CA GLU A 188 -12.58 -26.64 -21.19
C GLU A 188 -12.29 -25.33 -20.45
N ARG A 189 -11.77 -24.31 -21.15
CA ARG A 189 -11.43 -23.01 -20.56
C ARG A 189 -12.63 -22.35 -19.87
N ALA A 190 -13.84 -22.53 -20.41
CA ALA A 190 -15.03 -21.94 -19.81
C ALA A 190 -15.27 -22.44 -18.38
N ALA A 191 -15.01 -23.73 -18.12
CA ALA A 191 -15.10 -24.31 -16.78
C ALA A 191 -14.05 -23.69 -15.84
N PHE A 192 -12.81 -23.53 -16.30
CA PHE A 192 -11.75 -22.91 -15.51
C PHE A 192 -11.98 -21.42 -15.25
N GLU A 193 -12.47 -20.67 -16.24
CA GLU A 193 -12.86 -19.28 -16.08
C GLU A 193 -13.97 -19.15 -15.03
N ASN A 194 -14.97 -20.04 -15.03
CA ASN A 194 -16.00 -20.05 -14.00
C ASN A 194 -15.40 -20.28 -12.60
N VAL A 195 -14.47 -21.24 -12.44
CA VAL A 195 -13.78 -21.46 -11.15
C VAL A 195 -13.02 -20.21 -10.71
N ILE A 196 -12.28 -19.56 -11.61
CA ILE A 196 -11.57 -18.30 -11.32
C ILE A 196 -12.55 -17.21 -10.91
N HIS A 197 -13.66 -17.05 -11.64
CA HIS A 197 -14.67 -16.03 -11.37
C HIS A 197 -15.38 -16.24 -10.03
N MET A 198 -15.65 -17.48 -9.65
CA MET A 198 -16.29 -17.82 -8.38
C MET A 198 -15.34 -17.73 -7.18
N SER A 199 -14.07 -18.12 -7.35
CA SER A 199 -13.08 -18.14 -6.26
C SER A 199 -12.43 -16.76 -6.03
N VAL A 200 -11.75 -16.24 -7.05
CA VAL A 200 -10.92 -15.02 -6.98
C VAL A 200 -11.47 -13.88 -7.83
N GLY A 201 -12.68 -14.04 -8.38
CA GLY A 201 -13.36 -13.05 -9.20
C GLY A 201 -14.00 -11.93 -8.38
N LEU A 202 -15.31 -11.72 -8.52
CA LEU A 202 -16.02 -10.62 -7.85
C LEU A 202 -16.08 -10.80 -6.32
N PRO A 203 -16.39 -11.99 -5.76
CA PRO A 203 -16.55 -12.15 -4.31
C PRO A 203 -15.29 -11.76 -3.52
N LEU A 204 -14.12 -12.22 -3.97
CA LEU A 204 -12.84 -11.88 -3.34
C LEU A 204 -12.58 -10.36 -3.36
N ILE A 205 -12.79 -9.68 -4.50
CA ILE A 205 -12.56 -8.23 -4.57
C ILE A 205 -13.48 -7.49 -3.60
N VAL A 206 -14.77 -7.86 -3.58
CA VAL A 206 -15.75 -7.24 -2.68
C VAL A 206 -15.36 -7.47 -1.22
N ALA A 207 -15.02 -8.70 -0.85
CA ALA A 207 -14.58 -9.04 0.50
C ALA A 207 -13.32 -8.26 0.91
N SER A 208 -12.27 -8.27 0.07
CA SER A 208 -11.05 -7.50 0.27
C SER A 208 -11.33 -6.02 0.47
N GLN A 209 -12.21 -5.44 -0.34
CA GLN A 209 -12.54 -4.03 -0.27
C GLN A 209 -13.25 -3.67 1.05
N VAL A 210 -14.23 -4.46 1.46
CA VAL A 210 -14.93 -4.28 2.74
C VAL A 210 -13.92 -4.34 3.89
N ILE A 211 -13.03 -5.34 3.87
CA ILE A 211 -11.99 -5.51 4.88
C ILE A 211 -11.04 -4.30 4.91
N ILE A 212 -10.59 -3.81 3.75
CA ILE A 212 -9.70 -2.64 3.67
C ILE A 212 -10.40 -1.39 4.22
N ILE A 213 -11.68 -1.17 3.90
CA ILE A 213 -12.47 -0.04 4.41
C ILE A 213 -12.58 -0.11 5.94
N VAL A 214 -13.01 -1.24 6.48
CA VAL A 214 -13.13 -1.44 7.94
C VAL A 214 -11.76 -1.24 8.61
N SER A 215 -10.71 -1.84 8.08
CA SER A 215 -9.34 -1.68 8.59
C SER A 215 -8.87 -0.22 8.58
N SER A 216 -9.24 0.53 7.54
CA SER A 216 -8.89 1.94 7.38
C SER A 216 -9.59 2.82 8.43
N VAL A 217 -10.87 2.56 8.69
CA VAL A 217 -11.63 3.23 9.75
C VAL A 217 -11.02 2.95 11.13
N LEU A 218 -10.64 1.69 11.40
CA LEU A 218 -9.99 1.30 12.66
C LEU A 218 -8.63 1.97 12.83
N MET A 219 -7.78 1.97 11.79
CA MET A 219 -6.48 2.65 11.81
C MET A 219 -6.62 4.16 12.02
N ALA A 220 -7.53 4.81 11.29
CA ALA A 220 -7.78 6.25 11.43
C ALA A 220 -8.28 6.60 12.84
N SER A 221 -9.17 5.79 13.40
CA SER A 221 -9.67 5.95 14.77
C SER A 221 -8.55 5.78 15.80
N GLY A 222 -7.69 4.77 15.62
CA GLY A 222 -6.51 4.54 16.47
C GLY A 222 -5.52 5.68 16.48
N LEU A 223 -5.23 6.25 15.30
CA LEU A 223 -4.35 7.42 15.17
C LEU A 223 -4.95 8.64 15.88
N ARG A 224 -6.25 8.90 15.72
CA ARG A 224 -6.94 10.01 16.41
C ARG A 224 -6.89 9.88 17.92
N ARG A 225 -7.09 8.65 18.45
CA ARG A 225 -6.99 8.39 19.91
C ARG A 225 -5.59 8.70 20.44
N HIS A 226 -4.54 8.28 19.74
CA HIS A 226 -3.16 8.58 20.11
C HIS A 226 -2.85 10.09 20.06
N GLN A 227 -3.37 10.81 19.05
CA GLN A 227 -3.20 12.26 18.96
C GLN A 227 -3.87 13.00 20.12
N LYS A 228 -5.11 12.63 20.48
CA LYS A 228 -5.84 13.23 21.60
C LYS A 228 -5.14 12.98 22.94
N PHE A 229 -4.65 11.75 23.17
CA PHE A 229 -3.91 11.42 24.38
C PHE A 229 -2.64 12.28 24.54
N ARG A 230 -1.90 12.50 23.44
CA ARG A 230 -0.72 13.37 23.45
C ARG A 230 -1.06 14.83 23.70
N GLN A 231 -2.11 15.35 23.07
CA GLN A 231 -2.59 16.73 23.32
C GLN A 231 -3.02 16.93 24.78
N GLY A 232 -3.70 15.93 25.36
CA GLY A 232 -4.07 15.92 26.77
C GLY A 232 -2.85 15.92 27.71
N ALA A 233 -1.87 15.05 27.45
CA ALA A 233 -0.65 15.00 28.25
C ALA A 233 0.18 16.30 28.16
N SER A 234 0.33 16.88 26.96
CA SER A 234 1.04 18.14 26.77
C SER A 234 0.34 19.32 27.46
N SER A 235 -0.99 19.43 27.34
CA SER A 235 -1.76 20.49 27.99
C SER A 235 -1.78 20.37 29.53
N MET A 236 -1.79 19.15 30.05
CA MET A 236 -1.67 18.90 31.49
C MET A 236 -0.29 19.26 32.03
N ALA A 237 0.78 18.93 31.29
CA ALA A 237 2.14 19.35 31.64
C ALA A 237 2.31 20.89 31.63
N THR A 238 1.71 21.60 30.67
CA THR A 238 1.78 23.07 30.62
C THR A 238 1.02 23.72 31.79
N LYS A 239 -0.11 23.13 32.21
CA LYS A 239 -0.85 23.58 33.40
C LYS A 239 -0.04 23.40 34.67
N SER A 240 0.55 22.23 34.89
CA SER A 240 1.38 21.97 36.08
C SER A 240 2.63 22.84 36.12
N GLU A 241 3.27 23.13 34.98
CA GLU A 241 4.41 24.04 34.92
C GLU A 241 4.02 25.49 35.25
N ASN A 242 2.85 25.95 34.79
CA ASN A 242 2.33 27.28 35.13
C ASN A 242 1.90 27.38 36.60
N GLU A 243 1.31 26.34 37.18
CA GLU A 243 0.97 26.27 38.61
C GLU A 243 2.23 26.26 39.50
N MET A 244 3.26 25.50 39.11
CA MET A 244 4.54 25.46 39.83
C MET A 244 5.32 26.79 39.74
N LYS A 245 5.27 27.49 38.60
CA LYS A 245 5.81 28.86 38.50
C LYS A 245 5.05 29.82 39.39
N LYS A 246 3.72 29.68 39.50
CA LYS A 246 2.88 30.52 40.36
C LYS A 246 3.16 30.30 41.84
N SER A 247 3.29 29.05 42.30
CA SER A 247 3.63 28.72 43.69
C SER A 247 5.07 29.13 44.07
N THR A 248 6.00 29.06 43.12
CA THR A 248 7.39 29.52 43.34
C THR A 248 7.46 31.05 43.46
N PHE A 249 6.65 31.76 42.68
CA PHE A 249 6.52 33.22 42.75
C PHE A 249 5.86 33.68 44.05
N GLU A 250 4.81 33.00 44.51
CA GLU A 250 4.15 33.26 45.80
C GLU A 250 5.09 32.99 47.00
N ASN A 251 5.90 31.93 46.94
CA ASN A 251 6.90 31.64 47.99
C ASN A 251 8.04 32.67 48.05
N HIS A 252 8.43 33.26 46.92
CA HIS A 252 9.42 34.35 46.91
C HIS A 252 8.86 35.64 47.52
N HIS A 253 7.58 35.93 47.30
CA HIS A 253 6.92 37.10 47.88
C HIS A 253 6.71 36.96 49.41
N ASN A 254 6.45 35.74 49.90
CA ASN A 254 6.35 35.48 51.35
C ASN A 254 7.71 35.49 52.04
N LYS A 255 8.78 34.97 51.42
CA LYS A 255 10.14 35.05 51.99
C LYS A 255 10.68 36.49 52.07
N SER A 256 10.33 37.35 51.13
CA SER A 256 10.67 38.79 51.20
C SER A 256 9.86 39.54 52.26
N ALA A 257 8.65 39.09 52.60
CA ALA A 257 7.89 39.62 53.73
C ALA A 257 8.43 39.13 55.09
N GLU A 258 8.88 37.87 55.16
CA GLU A 258 9.41 37.26 56.38
C GLU A 258 10.85 37.74 56.72
N GLN A 259 11.64 38.14 55.72
CA GLN A 259 12.93 38.81 55.93
C GLN A 259 12.79 40.27 56.39
N ARG A 260 11.65 40.93 56.14
CA ARG A 260 11.36 42.27 56.69
C ARG A 260 10.88 42.24 58.14
N ALA A 261 10.40 41.09 58.63
CA ALA A 261 9.93 40.92 60.01
C ALA A 261 11.03 40.47 61.00
N LYS A 262 12.23 40.11 60.53
CA LYS A 262 13.37 39.69 61.39
C LYS A 262 14.40 40.79 61.67
N SER A 263 14.07 42.05 61.43
CA SER A 263 14.95 43.21 61.75
C SER A 263 14.80 43.75 63.18
N CYS A 264 14.00 43.12 64.04
CA CYS A 264 13.89 43.50 65.46
C CYS A 264 13.99 42.26 66.34
N ASN A 265 15.21 41.82 66.62
CA ASN A 265 15.68 41.56 67.99
C ASN A 265 17.13 41.06 67.93
N GLU A 266 17.95 41.80 68.66
CA GLU A 266 19.35 41.58 68.89
C GLU A 266 19.54 40.66 70.11
N GLU A 267 20.77 40.14 70.22
CA GLU A 267 21.45 39.64 71.42
C GLU A 267 21.50 38.14 71.77
N ALA A 268 22.78 37.76 71.98
CA ALA A 268 23.32 36.77 72.90
C ALA A 268 23.25 35.27 72.54
N SER A 269 24.39 34.74 72.06
CA SER A 269 25.34 33.95 72.89
C SER A 269 25.98 32.74 72.18
N VAL A 270 27.31 32.75 72.24
CA VAL A 270 28.28 31.66 72.48
C VAL A 270 28.25 30.37 71.63
N ALA A 271 29.44 30.11 71.07
CA ALA A 271 29.94 28.98 70.31
C ALA A 271 29.63 27.56 70.85
N VAL A 272 29.40 26.61 69.93
CA VAL A 272 29.97 25.25 69.95
C VAL A 272 30.10 24.72 68.50
N LYS A 273 31.30 24.38 68.04
CA LYS A 273 31.51 23.40 66.95
C LYS A 273 31.52 22.02 67.59
N PRO A 274 30.81 21.02 67.04
CA PRO A 274 31.56 19.80 66.69
C PRO A 274 31.08 19.06 65.43
N ILE A 275 32.07 18.45 64.78
CA ILE A 275 32.08 17.08 64.21
C ILE A 275 31.17 16.82 63.00
N LYS A 276 31.83 16.78 61.84
CA LYS A 276 31.42 15.99 60.67
C LYS A 276 31.37 14.51 61.06
N SER A 277 30.18 13.92 61.13
CA SER A 277 30.00 12.48 60.97
C SER A 277 29.48 12.22 59.57
N GLY A 278 30.33 11.62 58.73
CA GLY A 278 29.90 11.09 57.44
C GLY A 278 28.90 9.96 57.63
N CYS A 279 27.87 9.98 56.79
CA CYS A 279 27.18 8.84 56.19
C CYS A 279 26.02 9.41 55.38
N SER A 280 26.08 9.29 54.04
CA SER A 280 24.95 9.11 53.10
C SER A 280 25.32 9.51 51.66
N ASP A 281 26.39 8.94 51.08
CA ASP A 281 26.68 9.11 49.63
C ASP A 281 26.37 7.86 48.79
N GLY A 282 25.57 6.93 49.34
CA GLY A 282 25.14 5.71 48.63
C GLY A 282 23.84 5.84 47.82
N ASN A 283 22.93 6.76 48.21
CA ASN A 283 21.60 6.89 47.59
C ASN A 283 21.56 7.83 46.38
N ALA A 284 22.37 8.89 46.37
CA ALA A 284 22.37 9.85 45.26
C ALA A 284 22.91 9.23 43.95
N VAL A 285 23.90 8.34 44.02
CA VAL A 285 24.46 7.67 42.83
C VAL A 285 23.51 6.61 42.29
N THR A 286 22.86 5.83 43.17
CA THR A 286 21.89 4.81 42.76
C THR A 286 20.59 5.42 42.22
N GLU A 287 20.10 6.53 42.78
CA GLU A 287 18.97 7.29 42.21
C GLU A 287 19.30 7.91 40.85
N ASN A 288 20.51 8.46 40.68
CA ASN A 288 20.94 9.12 39.44
C ASN A 288 21.22 8.10 38.29
N VAL A 289 21.59 6.86 38.65
CA VAL A 289 21.67 5.75 37.68
C VAL A 289 20.27 5.22 37.32
N LYS A 290 19.37 5.10 38.31
CA LYS A 290 17.99 4.64 38.10
C LYS A 290 17.18 5.63 37.27
N SER A 291 17.34 6.94 37.50
CA SER A 291 16.70 8.01 36.71
C SER A 291 17.18 8.02 35.26
N LYS A 292 18.50 7.89 35.01
CA LYS A 292 19.06 7.79 33.65
C LYS A 292 18.61 6.54 32.90
N LEU A 293 18.47 5.40 33.58
CA LEU A 293 17.92 4.16 33.01
C LEU A 293 16.43 4.32 32.65
N GLN A 294 15.66 4.96 33.53
CA GLN A 294 14.24 5.22 33.32
C GLN A 294 14.02 6.21 32.16
N GLU A 295 14.81 7.27 32.06
CA GLU A 295 14.80 8.25 30.96
C GLU A 295 15.15 7.59 29.61
N LYS A 296 16.19 6.76 29.56
CA LYS A 296 16.51 5.96 28.35
C LYS A 296 15.38 5.02 27.96
N SER A 297 14.69 4.40 28.93
CA SER A 297 13.57 3.49 28.66
C SER A 297 12.33 4.21 28.11
N LEU A 298 12.04 5.40 28.63
CA LEU A 298 10.96 6.29 28.17
C LEU A 298 11.23 6.80 26.75
N ALA A 299 12.44 7.30 26.49
CA ALA A 299 12.85 7.75 25.16
C ALA A 299 12.76 6.63 24.11
N LYS A 300 13.18 5.40 24.47
CA LYS A 300 13.06 4.23 23.60
C LYS A 300 11.59 3.87 23.31
N ALA A 301 10.72 3.96 24.30
CA ALA A 301 9.28 3.71 24.14
C ALA A 301 8.62 4.76 23.23
N GLU A 302 9.00 6.03 23.37
CA GLU A 302 8.48 7.13 22.54
C GLU A 302 8.91 7.00 21.07
N ILE A 303 10.18 6.65 20.82
CA ILE A 303 10.71 6.37 19.48
C ILE A 303 9.96 5.19 18.84
N ALA A 304 9.74 4.11 19.60
CA ALA A 304 9.00 2.94 19.12
C ALA A 304 7.55 3.28 18.77
N SER A 305 6.86 4.06 19.61
CA SER A 305 5.49 4.53 19.37
C SER A 305 5.40 5.41 18.11
N THR A 306 6.32 6.37 17.96
CA THR A 306 6.39 7.23 16.78
C THR A 306 6.65 6.45 15.49
N LYS A 307 7.54 5.44 15.56
CA LYS A 307 7.78 4.53 14.44
C LYS A 307 6.49 3.80 14.06
N GLU A 308 5.79 3.22 15.02
CA GLU A 308 4.55 2.47 14.78
C GLU A 308 3.46 3.35 14.15
N GLN A 309 3.29 4.59 14.60
CA GLN A 309 2.36 5.55 14.01
C GLN A 309 2.68 5.84 12.54
N ARG A 310 3.96 5.97 12.16
CA ARG A 310 4.36 6.16 10.76
C ARG A 310 4.00 4.95 9.91
N LEU A 311 4.17 3.73 10.43
CA LEU A 311 3.81 2.51 9.71
C LEU A 311 2.28 2.44 9.50
N ILE A 312 1.50 2.73 10.54
CA ILE A 312 0.02 2.77 10.44
C ILE A 312 -0.42 3.84 9.44
N LYS A 313 0.15 5.05 9.50
CA LYS A 313 -0.15 6.13 8.55
C LYS A 313 0.20 5.76 7.12
N THR A 314 1.31 5.06 6.90
CA THR A 314 1.71 4.58 5.57
C THR A 314 0.65 3.62 5.02
N VAL A 315 0.29 2.59 5.78
CA VAL A 315 -0.70 1.60 5.32
C VAL A 315 -2.08 2.20 5.15
N LEU A 316 -2.49 3.12 6.03
CA LEU A 316 -3.74 3.85 5.88
C LEU A 316 -3.78 4.65 4.56
N MET A 317 -2.69 5.31 4.19
CA MET A 317 -2.63 6.06 2.92
C MET A 317 -2.66 5.13 1.70
N LEU A 318 -1.95 3.99 1.74
CA LEU A 318 -2.05 2.97 0.69
C LEU A 318 -3.48 2.45 0.56
N ALA A 319 -4.15 2.16 1.68
CA ALA A 319 -5.52 1.67 1.71
C ALA A 319 -6.51 2.70 1.15
N ILE A 320 -6.44 3.97 1.55
CA ILE A 320 -7.31 5.04 1.03
C ILE A 320 -7.13 5.20 -0.48
N LEU A 321 -5.89 5.21 -0.95
CA LEU A 321 -5.56 5.30 -2.36
C LEU A 321 -6.16 4.13 -3.15
N HIS A 322 -5.98 2.90 -2.65
CA HIS A 322 -6.55 1.70 -3.24
C HIS A 322 -8.07 1.74 -3.27
N ILE A 323 -8.72 2.21 -2.18
CA ILE A 323 -10.17 2.37 -2.14
C ILE A 323 -10.65 3.31 -3.25
N ALA A 324 -10.01 4.48 -3.39
CA ALA A 324 -10.39 5.47 -4.38
C ALA A 324 -10.23 4.94 -5.81
N LEU A 325 -9.11 4.27 -6.10
CA LEU A 325 -8.82 3.76 -7.45
C LEU A 325 -9.63 2.50 -7.82
N ASN A 326 -10.08 1.71 -6.84
CA ASN A 326 -10.92 0.54 -7.10
C ASN A 326 -12.42 0.86 -7.19
N PHE A 327 -12.88 1.99 -6.63
CA PHE A 327 -14.30 2.34 -6.66
C PHE A 327 -14.95 2.31 -8.06
N PRO A 328 -14.35 2.91 -9.13
CA PRO A 328 -14.92 2.83 -10.48
C PRO A 328 -15.00 1.40 -11.05
N LYS A 329 -14.16 0.48 -10.55
CA LYS A 329 -14.13 -0.91 -11.01
C LYS A 329 -15.33 -1.70 -10.51
N PHE A 330 -15.86 -1.37 -9.34
CA PHE A 330 -17.11 -1.95 -8.86
C PHE A 330 -18.27 -1.65 -9.79
N ILE A 331 -18.35 -0.40 -10.28
CA ILE A 331 -19.35 -0.01 -11.27
C ILE A 331 -19.17 -0.82 -12.56
N TYR A 332 -17.93 -0.93 -13.05
CA TYR A 332 -17.63 -1.74 -14.25
C TYR A 332 -18.06 -3.20 -14.09
N TYR A 333 -17.72 -3.85 -12.99
CA TYR A 333 -18.11 -5.25 -12.75
C TYR A 333 -19.61 -5.41 -12.52
N ALA A 334 -20.24 -4.48 -11.79
CA ALA A 334 -21.70 -4.50 -11.59
C ALA A 334 -22.42 -4.46 -12.94
N VAL A 335 -22.04 -3.53 -13.84
CA VAL A 335 -22.63 -3.45 -15.18
C VAL A 335 -22.34 -4.72 -16.00
N TYR A 336 -21.13 -5.29 -15.90
CA TYR A 336 -20.78 -6.56 -16.57
C TYR A 336 -21.69 -7.74 -16.18
N TYR A 337 -22.09 -7.83 -14.92
CA TYR A 337 -22.98 -8.89 -14.43
C TYR A 337 -24.47 -8.57 -14.64
N LEU A 338 -24.88 -7.31 -14.48
CA LEU A 338 -26.28 -6.89 -14.57
C LEU A 338 -26.77 -6.69 -16.00
N VAL A 339 -25.87 -6.37 -16.95
CA VAL A 339 -26.22 -6.05 -18.33
C VAL A 339 -25.58 -7.08 -19.27
N PRO A 340 -26.32 -8.12 -19.72
CA PRO A 340 -25.79 -9.16 -20.61
C PRO A 340 -25.20 -8.65 -21.93
N GLU A 341 -25.64 -7.46 -22.37
CA GLU A 341 -25.19 -6.77 -23.58
C GLU A 341 -23.87 -6.00 -23.39
N PHE A 342 -23.40 -5.81 -22.15
CA PHE A 342 -22.11 -5.20 -21.82
C PHE A 342 -20.97 -6.21 -21.86
N ARG A 343 -20.73 -6.78 -23.05
CA ARG A 343 -19.71 -7.81 -23.27
C ARG A 343 -18.98 -7.61 -24.59
N LEU A 344 -17.84 -8.29 -24.73
CA LEU A 344 -17.10 -8.32 -26.00
C LEU A 344 -18.00 -8.88 -27.11
N ARG A 345 -17.96 -8.24 -28.29
CA ARG A 345 -18.78 -8.60 -29.49
C ARG A 345 -20.30 -8.47 -29.32
N LYS A 346 -20.77 -7.84 -28.26
CA LYS A 346 -22.20 -7.53 -28.02
C LYS A 346 -22.52 -6.05 -28.26
N ARG A 347 -23.78 -5.63 -28.07
CA ARG A 347 -24.24 -4.26 -28.37
C ARG A 347 -23.35 -3.16 -27.79
N TYR A 348 -22.93 -3.29 -26.54
CA TYR A 348 -22.11 -2.29 -25.85
C TYR A 348 -20.60 -2.58 -25.90
N ASN A 349 -20.12 -3.28 -26.95
CA ASN A 349 -18.73 -3.67 -27.10
C ASN A 349 -17.71 -2.52 -26.97
N ASN A 350 -18.00 -1.35 -27.57
CA ASN A 350 -17.09 -0.21 -27.53
C ASN A 350 -16.97 0.36 -26.10
N THR A 351 -18.11 0.52 -25.42
CA THR A 351 -18.17 0.95 -24.02
C THR A 351 -17.45 -0.05 -23.12
N TYR A 352 -17.73 -1.35 -23.27
CA TYR A 352 -17.06 -2.42 -22.53
C TYR A 352 -15.54 -2.34 -22.66
N ARG A 353 -15.02 -2.21 -23.88
CA ARG A 353 -13.58 -2.12 -24.14
C ARG A 353 -12.95 -0.85 -23.57
N LEU A 354 -13.63 0.29 -23.71
CA LEU A 354 -13.14 1.57 -23.18
C LEU A 354 -13.09 1.55 -21.65
N SER A 355 -14.18 1.13 -20.99
CA SER A 355 -14.23 0.99 -19.53
C SER A 355 -13.22 -0.03 -19.01
N GLY A 356 -12.99 -1.12 -19.75
CA GLY A 356 -11.92 -2.07 -19.44
C GLY A 356 -10.53 -1.46 -19.54
N SER A 357 -10.29 -0.57 -20.51
CA SER A 357 -9.04 0.18 -20.63
C SER A 357 -8.82 1.17 -19.47
N ILE A 358 -9.89 1.84 -19.02
CA ILE A 358 -9.86 2.72 -17.84
C ILE A 358 -9.58 1.90 -16.58
N THR A 359 -10.21 0.74 -16.43
CA THR A 359 -9.95 -0.17 -15.31
C THR A 359 -8.48 -0.62 -15.24
N ASN A 360 -7.87 -0.90 -16.39
CA ASN A 360 -6.44 -1.24 -16.45
C ASN A 360 -5.54 -0.07 -16.06
N LEU A 361 -5.90 1.14 -16.47
CA LEU A 361 -5.17 2.36 -16.09
C LEU A 361 -5.21 2.55 -14.57
N LEU A 362 -6.40 2.40 -13.97
CA LEU A 362 -6.58 2.51 -12.52
C LEU A 362 -5.83 1.42 -11.76
N ASN A 363 -5.76 0.19 -12.28
CA ASN A 363 -4.91 -0.88 -11.71
C ASN A 363 -3.42 -0.53 -11.77
N ALA A 364 -2.95 0.02 -12.88
CA ALA A 364 -1.55 0.40 -13.03
C ALA A 364 -1.18 1.59 -12.12
N LEU A 365 -2.09 2.57 -12.00
CA LEU A 365 -1.94 3.69 -11.07
C LEU A 365 -1.86 3.22 -9.62
N ASP A 366 -2.67 2.24 -9.23
CA ASP A 366 -2.73 1.70 -7.88
C ASP A 366 -1.36 1.17 -7.41
N GLY A 367 -0.71 0.35 -8.24
CA GLY A 367 0.64 -0.15 -7.95
C GLY A 367 1.74 0.92 -8.08
N MET A 368 1.62 1.83 -9.05
CA MET A 368 2.61 2.90 -9.28
C MET A 368 2.65 3.92 -8.13
N LEU A 369 1.48 4.32 -7.62
CA LEU A 369 1.36 5.42 -6.66
C LEU A 369 1.87 5.07 -5.26
N ASN A 370 2.07 3.77 -4.97
CA ASN A 370 2.66 3.27 -3.72
C ASN A 370 4.00 3.95 -3.40
N THR A 371 4.85 4.19 -4.41
CA THR A 371 6.16 4.86 -4.23
C THR A 371 6.01 6.27 -3.64
N PHE A 372 5.02 7.04 -4.09
CA PHE A 372 4.80 8.40 -3.59
C PHE A 372 4.29 8.40 -2.14
N VAL A 373 3.48 7.40 -1.77
CA VAL A 373 3.08 7.19 -0.36
C VAL A 373 4.30 6.88 0.50
N TYR A 374 5.21 6.02 0.04
CA TYR A 374 6.44 5.71 0.76
C TYR A 374 7.38 6.93 0.90
N LEU A 375 7.53 7.73 -0.16
CA LEU A 375 8.36 8.94 -0.14
C LEU A 375 7.80 10.04 0.78
N SER A 376 6.48 10.11 0.96
CA SER A 376 5.83 11.13 1.78
C SER A 376 5.80 10.75 3.26
N VAL A 377 5.57 9.48 3.60
CA VAL A 377 5.33 9.04 4.99
C VAL A 377 6.49 8.25 5.59
N ASN A 378 7.13 7.37 4.83
CA ASN A 378 8.15 6.47 5.35
C ASN A 378 9.52 7.15 5.33
N THR A 379 9.92 7.72 6.45
CA THR A 379 11.18 8.48 6.58
C THR A 379 12.41 7.65 6.23
N LYS A 380 12.45 6.36 6.63
CA LYS A 380 13.58 5.47 6.32
C LYS A 380 13.65 5.20 4.82
N TYR A 381 12.51 4.94 4.20
CA TYR A 381 12.40 4.80 2.74
C TYR A 381 12.86 6.06 2.02
N LYS A 382 12.35 7.23 2.40
CA LYS A 382 12.69 8.52 1.80
C LYS A 382 14.19 8.83 1.83
N LEU A 383 14.83 8.61 2.99
CA LEU A 383 16.28 8.83 3.14
C LEU A 383 17.08 7.90 2.23
N LEU A 384 16.76 6.60 2.24
CA LEU A 384 17.48 5.63 1.44
C LEU A 384 17.23 5.84 -0.07
N PHE A 385 16.02 6.24 -0.46
CA PHE A 385 15.70 6.60 -1.83
C PHE A 385 16.57 7.76 -2.32
N LYS A 386 16.68 8.84 -1.52
CA LYS A 386 17.55 9.99 -1.82
C LYS A 386 19.02 9.61 -1.90
N GLN A 387 19.48 8.71 -1.03
CA GLN A 387 20.86 8.24 -1.05
C GLN A 387 21.17 7.43 -2.31
N VAL A 388 20.26 6.53 -2.71
CA VAL A 388 20.48 5.63 -3.84
C VAL A 388 20.27 6.31 -5.19
N PHE A 389 19.22 7.13 -5.32
CA PHE A 389 18.80 7.69 -6.61
C PHE A 389 19.10 9.19 -6.77
N CYS A 390 19.39 9.93 -5.70
CA CYS A 390 19.67 11.37 -5.77
C CYS A 390 21.09 11.74 -5.29
N GLY A 391 21.94 10.77 -4.94
CA GLY A 391 23.32 11.00 -4.53
C GLY A 391 23.52 11.78 -3.23
N GLN A 392 22.47 11.98 -2.41
CA GLN A 392 22.62 12.65 -1.12
C GLN A 392 23.33 11.72 -0.13
N LYS A 393 24.55 12.10 0.32
CA LYS A 393 25.22 11.43 1.44
C LYS A 393 24.37 11.59 2.70
N ALA A 394 24.25 10.51 3.47
CA ALA A 394 23.55 10.55 4.76
C ALA A 394 24.28 11.52 5.70
N LEU A 395 23.55 12.49 6.25
CA LEU A 395 23.99 13.32 7.37
C LEU A 395 24.04 12.50 8.64
#